data_AF-A0A9C7W179-F1
#
_entry.id   AF-A0A9C7W179-F1
#
_cell.length_a   1.000
_cell.length_b   1.000
_cell.length_c   1.000
_cell.angle_alpha   90.00
_cell.angle_beta   90.00
_cell.angle_gamma   90.00
#
_symmetry.space_group_name_H-M   'P 1'
#
loop_
_entity.id
_entity.type
_entity.pdbx_description
1 polymer ?
#
loop_
_entity_poly.entity_id
_entity_poly.type
_entity_poly.pdbx_seq_one_letter_code
_entity_poly.pdbx_strand_id
1 'polypeptide(L)' 'MTEVVNYLQQRGDIKQAILFGSLATGREGADSDIDLAIEKDHRLIADEIVELIEQL' A
#
# COMPACT_ATOMS: atom_id res chain seq x y z
N MET A 1 -9.73 1.18 -5.47
CA MET A 1 -9.34 -0.04 -4.73
C MET A 1 -8.70 -1.09 -5.65
N THR A 2 -9.32 -1.45 -6.78
CA THR A 2 -8.80 -2.49 -7.69
C THR A 2 -7.39 -2.19 -8.22
N GLU A 3 -7.07 -0.93 -8.50
CA GLU A 3 -5.73 -0.53 -8.99
C GLU A 3 -4.64 -0.75 -7.95
N VAL A 4 -4.87 -0.32 -6.69
CA VAL A 4 -3.92 -0.52 -5.58
C VAL A 4 -3.70 -2.02 -5.32
N VAL A 5 -4.77 -2.82 -5.32
CA VAL A 5 -4.65 -4.28 -5.15
C VAL A 5 -3.85 -4.91 -6.30
N ASN A 6 -4.13 -4.52 -7.55
CA ASN A 6 -3.40 -5.02 -8.71
C ASN A 6 -1.92 -4.63 -8.65
N TYR A 7 -1.61 -3.39 -8.29
CA TYR A 7 -0.23 -2.91 -8.11
C TYR A 7 0.50 -3.77 -7.07
N LEU A 8 -0.10 -3.96 -5.89
CA LEU A 8 0.50 -4.75 -4.81
C LEU A 8 0.68 -6.23 -5.21
N GLN A 9 -0.26 -6.82 -5.94
CA GLN A 9 -0.17 -8.22 -6.39
C GLN A 9 0.90 -8.46 -7.46
N GLN A 10 1.23 -7.44 -8.27
CA GLN A 10 2.26 -7.55 -9.31
C GLN A 10 3.68 -7.42 -8.75
N ARG A 11 3.82 -6.98 -7.50
CA ARG A 11 5.12 -6.79 -6.84
C ARG A 11 5.56 -8.07 -6.13
N GLY A 12 6.58 -8.73 -6.70
CA GLY A 12 7.15 -9.96 -6.14
C GLY A 12 7.96 -9.79 -4.85
N ASP A 13 8.24 -8.54 -4.45
CA ASP A 13 9.01 -8.16 -3.27
C ASP A 13 8.13 -7.81 -2.05
N ILE A 14 6.80 -7.83 -2.20
CA ILE A 14 5.85 -7.63 -1.11
C ILE A 14 5.46 -8.99 -0.50
N LYS A 15 5.69 -9.14 0.80
CA LYS A 15 5.29 -10.34 1.55
C LYS A 15 3.84 -10.28 2.00
N GLN A 16 3.41 -9.11 2.47
CA GLN A 16 2.04 -8.88 2.94
C GLN A 16 1.66 -7.39 2.83
N ALA A 17 0.36 -7.17 2.66
CA ALA A 17 -0.28 -5.86 2.72
C ALA A 17 -1.52 -5.96 3.61
N ILE A 18 -1.61 -5.11 4.63
CA ILE A 18 -2.70 -5.12 5.61
C ILE A 18 -3.44 -3.80 5.53
N LEU A 19 -4.76 -3.87 5.28
CA LEU A 19 -5.66 -2.72 5.38
C LEU A 19 -5.92 -2.41 6.86
N PHE A 20 -5.77 -1.15 7.24
CA PHE A 20 -6.14 -0.66 8.56
C PHE A 20 -6.90 0.68 8.46
N GLY A 21 -7.16 1.32 9.60
CA GLY A 21 -7.78 2.65 9.62
C GLY A 21 -9.29 2.65 9.45
N SER A 22 -9.84 3.77 8.97
CA SER A 22 -11.28 4.02 8.88
C SER A 22 -11.97 3.00 7.97
N LEU A 23 -11.37 2.69 6.82
CA LEU A 23 -11.93 1.75 5.84
C LEU A 23 -11.96 0.31 6.35
N ALA A 24 -10.96 -0.09 7.15
CA ALA A 24 -10.96 -1.41 7.80
C ALA A 24 -12.04 -1.54 8.89
N THR A 25 -12.53 -0.41 9.42
CA THR A 25 -13.49 -0.38 10.54
C THR A 25 -14.90 0.03 10.13
N GLY A 26 -15.15 0.26 8.83
CA GLY A 26 -16.45 0.69 8.32
C GLY A 26 -16.84 2.11 8.75
N ARG A 27 -15.85 2.97 9.01
CA ARG A 27 -16.01 4.36 9.48
C ARG A 27 -15.52 5.38 8.46
N GLU A 28 -15.28 4.96 7.23
CA GLU A 28 -14.89 5.81 6.13
C GLU A 28 -15.99 6.82 5.77
N GLY A 29 -15.57 8.00 5.33
CA GLY A 29 -16.38 9.01 4.66
C GLY A 29 -15.88 9.23 3.24
N ALA A 30 -16.55 10.14 2.51
CA ALA A 30 -16.22 10.42 1.11
C ALA A 30 -14.76 10.87 0.89
N ASP A 31 -14.16 11.52 1.90
CA ASP A 31 -12.79 12.05 1.85
C ASP A 31 -11.80 11.21 2.68
N SER A 32 -12.15 9.96 3.00
CA SER A 32 -11.25 9.08 3.74
C SER A 32 -10.14 8.50 2.85
N ASP A 33 -8.93 8.48 3.40
CA ASP A 33 -7.76 7.86 2.79
C ASP A 33 -7.82 6.32 2.90
N ILE A 34 -6.89 5.66 2.20
CA ILE A 34 -6.65 4.22 2.29
C ILE A 34 -5.34 4.00 3.05
N ASP A 35 -5.43 3.47 4.27
CA ASP A 35 -4.28 3.15 5.11
C ASP A 35 -3.81 1.71 4.90
N LEU A 36 -2.55 1.54 4.46
CA LEU A 36 -1.94 0.24 4.21
C LEU A 36 -0.61 0.07 4.94
N ALA A 37 -0.46 -1.06 5.62
CA ALA A 37 0.82 -1.48 6.18
C ALA A 37 1.41 -2.56 5.28
N ILE A 38 2.61 -2.32 4.75
CA ILE A 38 3.27 -3.19 3.78
C ILE A 38 4.54 -3.79 4.40
N GLU A 39 4.69 -5.11 4.31
CA GLU A 39 5.96 -5.79 4.62
C GLU A 39 6.68 -6.15 3.32
N LYS A 40 7.96 -5.78 3.24
CA LYS A 40 8.86 -6.15 2.15
C LYS A 40 9.91 -7.16 2.63
N ASP A 41 10.47 -7.90 1.68
CA ASP A 41 11.53 -8.87 1.96
C ASP A 41 12.90 -8.22 2.27
N HIS A 42 13.07 -6.95 1.91
CA HIS A 42 14.26 -6.14 2.19
C HIS A 42 13.89 -4.76 2.75
N ARG A 43 14.90 -4.09 3.29
CA ARG A 43 14.79 -2.67 3.69
C ARG A 43 14.92 -1.80 2.45
N LEU A 44 13.96 -0.89 2.26
CA LEU A 44 13.99 0.07 1.18
C LEU A 44 15.23 0.97 1.23
N ILE A 45 15.87 1.16 0.08
CA ILE A 45 16.85 2.22 -0.15
C ILE A 45 16.18 3.48 -0.70
N ALA A 46 16.91 4.60 -0.70
CA ALA A 46 16.35 5.90 -1.11
C ALA A 46 15.72 5.87 -2.51
N ASP A 47 16.38 5.26 -3.48
CA ASP A 47 15.89 5.20 -4.87
C ASP A 47 14.59 4.41 -4.98
N GLU A 48 14.46 3.29 -4.26
CA GLU A 48 13.23 2.49 -4.23
C GLU A 48 12.06 3.22 -3.57
N ILE A 49 12.35 4.10 -2.60
CA ILE A 49 11.32 4.95 -1.98
C ILE A 49 10.82 5.98 -3.00
N VAL A 50 11.73 6.59 -3.78
CA VAL A 50 11.36 7.56 -4.82
C VAL A 50 10.53 6.88 -5.90
N GLU A 51 10.97 5.73 -6.41
CA GLU A 51 10.20 4.95 -7.40
C GLU A 51 8.81 4.58 -6.89
N LEU A 52 8.68 4.22 -5.61
CA LEU A 52 7.39 3.90 -5.00
C LEU A 52 6.46 5.12 -4.94
N ILE A 53 6.99 6.31 -4.63
CA ILE A 53 6.21 7.57 -4.60
C ILE A 53 5.73 7.96 -6.00
N GLU A 54 6.51 7.69 -7.04
CA GLU A 54 6.15 8.03 -8.42
C GLU A 54 5.12 7.07 -9.04
N GLN A 55 5.01 5.85 -8.50
CA GLN A 55 4.12 4.80 -9.01
C GLN A 55 2.74 4.75 -8.32
N LEU A 56 2.55 5.51 -7.23
CA LEU A 56 1.33 5.58 -6.42
C LEU A 56 0.69 6.95 -6.51
#